data_AF-B3DNL5-F1
#
_entry.id   AF-B3DNL5-F1
#
_cell.length_a   1.000
_cell.length_b   1.000
_cell.length_c   1.000
_cell.angle_alpha   90.00
_cell.angle_beta   90.00
_cell.angle_gamma   90.00
#
_symmetry.space_group_name_H-M   'P 1'
#
loop_
_entity.id
_entity.type
_entity.pdbx_description
1 polymer ?
#
loop_
_entity_poly.entity_id
_entity_poly.type
_entity_poly.pdbx_seq_one_letter_code
_entity_poly.pdbx_strand_id
1 'polypeptide(L)'
;MTMTETREDVPAADADEATPAAQKKKKTKEKAQPMVSYTELFRYIAGWDYLVLLSGFVAAFLQSLVFPIAIVVYSELVAMFIERTLGQGTSSVTIGLSLFGGGKILTNASYEENMQELRKDSVSFGILMTLNTLLMLFSGVYYVDAFNRLALKLTVRMRRDPRSRLR
;
A
#
# COMPACT_ATOMS: atom_id res chain seq x y z
N MET A 1 36.53 59.10 -27.57
CA MET A 1 35.81 58.25 -26.60
C MET A 1 34.81 57.46 -27.39
N THR A 2 34.79 56.13 -27.49
CA THR A 2 35.27 55.02 -26.63
C THR A 2 35.28 53.79 -27.55
N MET A 3 36.43 53.19 -27.83
CA MET A 3 36.95 51.94 -27.25
C MET A 3 36.06 50.70 -27.42
N THR A 4 36.62 49.75 -28.17
CA THR A 4 36.19 48.40 -28.55
C THR A 4 35.83 47.52 -27.36
N GLU A 5 34.72 46.78 -27.45
CA GLU A 5 34.44 45.64 -26.54
C GLU A 5 34.18 44.39 -27.37
N THR A 6 35.15 43.47 -27.34
CA THR A 6 34.97 42.06 -27.69
C THR A 6 34.89 41.32 -26.35
N ARG A 7 33.78 40.67 -26.03
CA ARG A 7 33.75 39.57 -25.05
C ARG A 7 32.77 38.48 -25.46
N GLU A 8 33.41 37.34 -25.68
CA GLU A 8 32.95 35.98 -25.85
C GLU A 8 32.02 35.45 -24.74
N ASP A 9 31.11 34.57 -25.19
CA ASP A 9 30.87 33.22 -24.66
C ASP A 9 29.73 32.89 -23.65
N VAL A 10 28.83 32.07 -24.22
CA VAL A 10 27.95 31.00 -23.70
C VAL A 10 26.64 31.36 -22.98
N PRO A 11 25.50 31.01 -23.61
CA PRO A 11 24.47 30.24 -22.94
C PRO A 11 24.34 28.85 -23.58
N ALA A 12 24.41 27.83 -22.74
CA ALA A 12 24.29 26.43 -23.10
C ALA A 12 22.86 26.10 -23.58
N ALA A 13 22.81 25.60 -24.81
CA ALA A 13 21.99 24.48 -25.30
C ALA A 13 20.62 24.25 -24.64
N ASP A 14 19.57 24.72 -25.33
CA ASP A 14 18.59 23.90 -26.04
C ASP A 14 18.35 22.46 -25.52
N ALA A 15 17.09 22.14 -25.18
CA ALA A 15 16.18 21.49 -26.13
C ALA A 15 14.99 20.83 -25.42
N ASP A 16 13.82 21.32 -25.79
CA ASP A 16 12.49 20.74 -25.69
C ASP A 16 12.46 19.30 -26.25
N GLU A 17 12.21 18.29 -25.43
CA GLU A 17 12.13 16.89 -25.86
C GLU A 17 10.67 16.53 -26.23
N ALA A 18 10.37 16.75 -27.51
CA ALA A 18 9.17 16.27 -28.18
C ALA A 18 9.19 14.74 -28.38
N THR A 19 8.03 14.12 -28.10
CA THR A 19 7.61 12.75 -28.45
C THR A 19 8.03 12.28 -29.85
N PRO A 20 8.51 11.03 -30.02
CA PRO A 20 8.41 10.33 -31.29
C PRO A 20 7.56 9.05 -31.21
N ALA A 21 6.50 9.04 -32.01
CA ALA A 21 5.72 7.86 -32.34
C ALA A 21 6.48 6.91 -33.30
N ALA A 22 6.10 5.63 -33.24
CA ALA A 22 6.20 4.61 -34.29
C ALA A 22 7.56 3.93 -34.57
N GLN A 23 7.80 2.81 -33.87
CA GLN A 23 8.48 1.65 -34.47
C GLN A 23 7.63 0.39 -34.29
N LYS A 24 6.88 0.03 -35.33
CA LYS A 24 6.26 -1.28 -35.52
C LYS A 24 7.36 -2.33 -35.71
N LYS A 25 7.69 -3.12 -34.67
CA LYS A 25 8.43 -4.39 -34.84
C LYS A 25 7.47 -5.57 -34.95
N LYS A 26 7.70 -6.37 -36.00
CA LYS A 26 6.95 -7.54 -36.46
C LYS A 26 6.67 -8.56 -35.35
N LYS A 27 5.42 -9.03 -35.31
CA LYS A 27 4.90 -10.15 -34.51
C LYS A 27 5.56 -11.47 -34.90
N THR A 28 6.22 -12.13 -33.96
CA THR A 28 6.19 -13.60 -33.89
C THR A 28 4.93 -13.94 -33.09
N LYS A 29 3.87 -14.38 -33.77
CA LYS A 29 2.69 -14.96 -33.11
C LYS A 29 3.10 -16.34 -32.59
N GLU A 30 3.71 -16.38 -31.41
CA GLU A 30 3.61 -17.56 -30.56
C GLU A 30 2.12 -17.89 -30.45
N LYS A 31 1.73 -19.14 -30.71
CA LYS A 31 0.33 -19.57 -30.68
C LYS A 31 -0.24 -19.13 -29.33
N ALA A 32 -1.09 -18.10 -29.33
CA ALA A 32 -1.76 -17.65 -28.12
C ALA A 32 -2.50 -18.87 -27.61
N GLN A 33 -1.99 -19.45 -26.52
CA GLN A 33 -2.66 -20.54 -25.82
C GLN A 33 -4.11 -20.10 -25.64
N PRO A 34 -5.11 -20.95 -25.94
CA PRO A 34 -6.49 -20.55 -25.87
C PRO A 34 -6.74 -19.98 -24.47
N MET A 35 -7.02 -18.68 -24.40
CA MET A 35 -7.33 -18.02 -23.14
C MET A 35 -8.68 -18.58 -22.69
N VAL A 36 -8.60 -19.51 -21.75
CA VAL A 36 -9.77 -20.11 -21.13
C VAL A 36 -10.46 -19.02 -20.31
N SER A 37 -11.77 -18.84 -20.49
CA SER A 37 -12.49 -17.81 -19.75
C SER A 37 -12.45 -18.10 -18.24
N TYR A 38 -12.31 -17.07 -17.41
CA TYR A 38 -12.35 -17.21 -15.94
C TYR A 38 -13.63 -17.94 -15.48
N THR A 39 -14.74 -17.76 -16.19
CA THR A 39 -16.01 -18.46 -15.93
C THR A 39 -15.92 -19.98 -16.11
N GLU A 40 -15.09 -20.46 -17.02
CA GLU A 40 -14.82 -21.90 -17.21
C GLU A 40 -13.91 -22.46 -16.11
N LEU A 41 -13.07 -21.61 -15.51
CA LEU A 41 -12.24 -21.95 -14.35
C LEU A 41 -13.09 -22.13 -13.08
N PHE A 42 -14.02 -21.20 -12.84
CA PHE A 42 -14.93 -21.25 -11.68
C PHE A 42 -15.95 -22.38 -11.74
N ARG A 43 -16.20 -22.97 -12.92
CA ARG A 43 -17.07 -24.15 -13.08
C ARG A 43 -16.60 -25.36 -12.27
N TYR A 44 -15.30 -25.45 -11.95
CA TYR A 44 -14.72 -26.55 -11.20
C TYR A 44 -14.77 -26.38 -9.67
N ILE A 45 -15.24 -25.24 -9.17
CA ILE A 45 -15.26 -24.88 -7.75
C ILE A 45 -16.55 -25.43 -7.10
N ALA A 46 -16.42 -26.09 -5.94
CA ALA A 46 -17.60 -26.51 -5.16
C ALA A 46 -18.09 -25.34 -4.31
N GLY A 47 -19.37 -25.33 -3.92
CA GLY A 47 -19.94 -24.24 -3.12
C GLY A 47 -19.16 -23.90 -1.84
N TRP A 48 -18.58 -24.91 -1.16
CA TRP A 48 -17.72 -24.68 0.00
C TRP A 48 -16.39 -23.99 -0.33
N ASP A 49 -15.83 -24.28 -1.50
CA ASP A 49 -14.58 -23.66 -1.97
C ASP A 49 -14.80 -22.17 -2.30
N TYR A 50 -16.03 -21.76 -2.63
CA TYR A 50 -16.40 -20.34 -2.79
C TYR A 50 -16.38 -19.57 -1.46
N LEU A 51 -16.81 -20.19 -0.36
CA LEU A 51 -16.76 -19.57 0.97
C LEU A 51 -15.31 -19.36 1.42
N VAL A 52 -14.43 -20.34 1.17
CA VAL A 52 -13.00 -20.20 1.47
C VAL A 52 -12.37 -19.10 0.62
N LEU A 53 -12.71 -19.02 -0.68
CA LEU A 53 -12.25 -17.95 -1.56
C LEU A 53 -12.68 -16.57 -1.04
N LEU A 54 -13.97 -16.42 -0.69
CA LEU A 54 -14.50 -15.16 -0.18
C LEU A 54 -13.82 -14.75 1.13
N SER A 55 -13.63 -15.70 2.05
CA SER A 55 -12.94 -15.44 3.32
C SER A 55 -11.47 -15.03 3.11
N GLY A 56 -10.75 -15.66 2.19
CA GLY A 56 -9.37 -15.29 1.83
C GLY A 56 -9.30 -13.92 1.16
N PHE A 57 -10.29 -13.57 0.34
CA PHE A 57 -10.39 -12.25 -0.27
C PHE A 57 -10.63 -11.15 0.77
N VAL A 58 -11.54 -11.37 1.73
CA VAL A 58 -11.79 -10.44 2.84
C VAL A 58 -10.52 -10.27 3.69
N ALA A 59 -9.82 -11.35 4.00
CA ALA A 59 -8.55 -11.29 4.74
C ALA A 59 -7.45 -10.54 3.97
N ALA A 60 -7.35 -10.73 2.65
CA ALA A 60 -6.43 -9.96 1.81
C ALA A 60 -6.80 -8.47 1.75
N PHE A 61 -8.09 -8.14 1.75
CA PHE A 61 -8.53 -6.75 1.78
C PHE A 61 -8.19 -6.08 3.11
N LEU A 62 -8.46 -6.76 4.24
CA LEU A 62 -8.07 -6.29 5.57
C LEU A 62 -6.55 -6.09 5.68
N GLN A 63 -5.77 -7.00 5.10
CA GLN A 63 -4.31 -6.89 5.03
C GLN A 63 -3.87 -5.64 4.26
N SER A 64 -4.55 -5.30 3.17
CA SER A 64 -4.18 -4.13 2.36
C SER A 64 -4.50 -2.81 3.06
N LEU A 65 -5.52 -2.77 3.92
CA LEU A 65 -5.90 -1.56 4.67
C LEU A 65 -4.87 -1.17 5.74
N VAL A 66 -4.04 -2.12 6.19
CA VAL A 66 -2.94 -1.91 7.14
C VAL A 66 -1.99 -0.81 6.67
N PHE A 67 -1.68 -0.73 5.37
CA PHE A 67 -0.70 0.23 4.84
C PHE A 67 -1.20 1.69 4.89
N PRO A 68 -2.39 2.04 4.36
CA PRO A 68 -2.94 3.39 4.52
C PRO A 68 -3.09 3.79 5.99
N ILE A 69 -3.57 2.89 6.84
CA ILE A 69 -3.75 3.16 8.28
C ILE A 69 -2.39 3.47 8.93
N ALA A 70 -1.36 2.69 8.64
CA ALA A 70 -0.02 2.91 9.19
C ALA A 70 0.56 4.27 8.77
N ILE A 71 0.35 4.68 7.51
CA ILE A 71 0.80 5.98 7.00
C ILE A 71 0.11 7.12 7.74
N VAL A 72 -1.21 7.06 7.92
CA VAL A 72 -1.97 8.09 8.64
C VAL A 72 -1.50 8.20 10.08
N VAL A 73 -1.43 7.10 10.82
CA VAL A 73 -0.99 7.07 12.22
C VAL A 73 0.45 7.58 12.39
N TYR A 74 1.33 7.24 11.46
CA TYR A 74 2.71 7.76 11.45
C TYR A 74 2.75 9.27 11.19
N SER A 75 1.96 9.77 10.24
CA SER A 75 1.90 11.20 9.93
C SER A 75 1.38 12.04 11.12
N GLU A 76 0.40 11.51 11.87
CA GLU A 76 -0.10 12.15 13.10
C GLU A 76 0.97 12.23 14.19
N LEU A 77 1.74 11.15 14.40
CA LEU A 77 2.83 11.15 15.37
C LEU A 77 3.91 12.19 15.02
N VAL A 78 4.29 12.28 13.74
CA VAL A 78 5.30 13.25 13.27
C VAL A 78 4.79 14.68 13.45
N ALA A 79 3.52 14.95 13.14
CA ALA A 79 2.92 16.25 13.38
C ALA A 79 3.00 16.65 14.85
N MET A 80 2.67 15.72 15.76
CA MET A 80 2.81 15.96 17.21
C MET A 80 4.26 16.22 17.60
N PHE A 81 5.25 15.44 17.12
CA PHE A 81 6.66 15.72 17.43
C PHE A 81 7.12 17.12 17.00
N ILE A 82 6.70 17.57 15.82
CA ILE A 82 7.02 18.91 15.30
C ILE A 82 6.40 19.98 16.20
N GLU A 83 5.13 19.80 16.56
CA GLU A 83 4.38 20.75 17.39
C GLU A 83 4.95 20.87 18.80
N ARG A 84 5.34 19.74 19.39
CA ARG A 84 6.01 19.66 20.69
C ARG A 84 7.35 20.40 20.68
N THR A 85 8.04 20.40 19.54
CA THR A 85 9.33 21.09 19.35
C THR A 85 9.15 22.59 19.11
N LEU A 86 8.11 23.00 18.38
CA LEU A 86 7.82 24.40 18.06
C LEU A 86 7.02 25.13 19.15
N GLY A 87 6.37 24.40 20.07
CA GLY A 87 5.60 24.98 21.19
C GLY A 87 4.32 25.70 20.76
N GLN A 88 3.85 25.49 19.53
CA GLN A 88 2.64 26.12 18.99
C GLN A 88 1.50 25.11 18.93
N GLY A 89 0.48 25.23 19.79
CA GLY A 89 -0.69 24.33 19.81
C GLY A 89 -1.68 24.59 18.67
N THR A 90 -1.32 24.27 17.42
CA THR A 90 -2.08 24.59 16.20
C THR A 90 -2.73 23.38 15.50
N SER A 91 -2.48 22.13 15.92
CA SER A 91 -2.90 20.97 15.12
C SER A 91 -4.35 20.53 15.26
N SER A 92 -4.85 20.03 14.13
CA SER A 92 -6.19 19.47 13.90
C SER A 92 -6.36 18.08 14.51
N VAL A 93 -7.62 17.69 14.77
CA VAL A 93 -8.06 16.46 15.44
C VAL A 93 -7.31 15.22 14.94
N THR A 94 -6.50 14.60 15.81
CA THR A 94 -5.89 13.28 15.55
C THR A 94 -6.94 12.20 15.77
N ILE A 95 -7.16 11.32 14.80
CA ILE A 95 -8.18 10.25 14.87
C ILE A 95 -7.52 8.94 15.28
N GLY A 96 -6.29 8.69 14.85
CA GLY A 96 -5.53 7.49 15.19
C GLY A 96 -5.03 7.52 16.63
N LEU A 97 -4.28 8.56 16.98
CA LEU A 97 -3.67 8.68 18.32
C LEU A 97 -4.69 8.88 19.45
N SER A 98 -5.79 9.60 19.21
CA SER A 98 -6.83 9.85 20.21
C SER A 98 -7.58 8.60 20.65
N LEU A 99 -7.66 7.58 19.78
CA LEU A 99 -8.35 6.32 20.05
C LEU A 99 -7.69 5.51 21.19
N PHE A 100 -6.40 5.72 21.46
CA PHE A 100 -5.63 5.03 22.51
C PHE A 100 -5.03 6.00 23.55
N GLY A 101 -5.61 7.18 23.70
CA GLY A 101 -5.25 8.11 24.79
C GLY A 101 -4.06 9.04 24.52
N GLY A 102 -3.61 9.16 23.27
CA GLY A 102 -2.70 10.21 22.80
C GLY A 102 -3.46 11.37 22.15
N GLY A 103 -2.75 12.31 21.52
CA GLY A 103 -3.36 13.35 20.68
C GLY A 103 -3.90 14.57 21.43
N LYS A 104 -3.47 14.79 22.69
CA LYS A 104 -3.85 15.99 23.45
C LYS A 104 -3.17 17.23 22.88
N ILE A 105 -3.97 18.16 22.36
CA ILE A 105 -3.52 19.48 21.94
C ILE A 105 -3.17 20.28 23.20
N LEU A 106 -1.93 20.78 23.29
CA LEU A 106 -1.49 21.64 24.39
C LEU A 106 -1.18 23.03 23.85
N THR A 107 -1.95 24.03 24.28
CA THR A 107 -1.68 25.44 24.02
C THR A 107 -0.97 26.03 25.24
N ASN A 108 0.33 26.38 25.12
CA ASN A 108 1.17 26.95 26.20
C ASN A 108 1.41 26.03 27.44
N ALA A 109 1.79 24.78 27.23
CA ALA A 109 2.19 23.88 28.32
C ALA A 109 3.64 24.11 28.80
N SER A 110 3.90 23.86 30.09
CA SER A 110 5.27 23.81 30.63
C SER A 110 6.07 22.68 29.97
N TYR A 111 7.40 22.82 29.90
CA TYR A 111 8.30 21.81 29.30
C TYR A 111 8.06 20.40 29.86
N GLU A 112 7.78 20.31 31.16
CA GLU A 112 7.54 19.03 31.84
C GLU A 112 6.23 18.37 31.41
N GLU A 113 5.16 19.17 31.25
CA GLU A 113 3.87 18.70 30.76
C GLU A 113 3.95 18.28 29.28
N ASN A 114 4.73 19.03 28.48
CA ASN A 114 5.01 18.72 27.09
C ASN A 114 5.68 17.35 26.91
N MET A 115 6.65 17.03 27.78
CA MET A 115 7.37 15.76 27.77
C MET A 115 6.50 14.58 28.21
N GLN A 116 5.56 14.79 29.15
CA GLN A 116 4.64 13.75 29.58
C GLN A 116 3.63 13.38 28.49
N GLU A 117 3.07 14.36 27.79
CA GLU A 117 2.13 14.10 26.71
C GLU A 117 2.83 13.49 25.48
N LEU A 118 4.06 13.92 25.16
CA LEU A 118 4.86 13.31 24.10
C LEU A 118 5.16 11.82 24.38
N ARG A 119 5.38 11.47 25.65
CA ARG A 119 5.53 10.07 26.07
C ARG A 119 4.24 9.29 25.80
N LYS A 120 3.07 9.85 26.11
CA LYS A 120 1.78 9.20 25.86
C LYS A 120 1.53 9.00 24.37
N ASP A 121 1.78 10.02 23.55
CA ASP A 121 1.66 9.95 22.09
C ASP A 121 2.52 8.81 21.50
N SER A 122 3.75 8.67 21.99
CA SER A 122 4.68 7.60 21.56
C SER A 122 4.22 6.20 22.00
N VAL A 123 3.65 6.07 23.21
CA VAL A 123 3.11 4.80 23.72
C VAL A 123 1.86 4.39 22.95
N SER A 124 0.92 5.32 22.72
CA SER A 124 -0.29 5.06 21.96
C SER A 124 0.02 4.64 20.52
N PHE A 125 0.99 5.29 19.88
CA PHE A 125 1.51 4.86 18.57
C PHE A 125 2.08 3.43 18.62
N GLY A 126 2.90 3.11 19.61
CA GLY A 126 3.49 1.78 19.76
C GLY A 126 2.43 0.68 19.92
N ILE A 127 1.38 0.94 20.71
CA ILE A 127 0.26 0.01 20.90
C ILE A 127 -0.50 -0.20 19.58
N LEU A 128 -0.87 0.89 18.89
CA LEU A 128 -1.55 0.84 17.60
C LEU A 128 -0.76 0.06 16.56
N MET A 129 0.54 0.32 16.45
CA MET A 129 1.41 -0.37 15.50
C MET A 129 1.59 -1.85 15.84
N THR A 130 1.62 -2.20 17.12
CA THR A 130 1.69 -3.60 17.55
C THR A 130 0.42 -4.34 17.19
N LEU A 131 -0.76 -3.78 17.49
CA LEU A 131 -2.04 -4.36 17.09
C LEU A 131 -2.18 -4.50 15.58
N ASN A 132 -1.78 -3.47 14.84
CA ASN A 132 -1.77 -3.47 13.37
C ASN A 132 -0.83 -4.57 12.83
N THR A 133 0.33 -4.75 13.43
CA THR A 133 1.29 -5.82 13.07
C THR A 133 0.71 -7.21 13.34
N LEU A 134 0.04 -7.41 14.47
CA LEU A 134 -0.61 -8.68 14.79
C LEU A 134 -1.73 -8.99 13.79
N LEU A 135 -2.59 -8.02 13.50
CA LEU A 135 -3.63 -8.15 12.47
C LEU A 135 -3.01 -8.50 11.11
N MET A 136 -1.94 -7.78 10.72
CA MET A 136 -1.21 -8.00 9.49
C MET A 136 -0.61 -9.42 9.41
N LEU A 137 -0.14 -9.94 10.53
CA LEU A 137 0.46 -11.27 10.61
C LEU A 137 -0.61 -12.36 10.45
N PHE A 138 -1.68 -12.31 11.25
CA PHE A 138 -2.71 -13.34 11.24
C PHE A 138 -3.53 -13.33 9.95
N SER A 139 -3.93 -12.14 9.50
CA SER A 139 -4.66 -12.00 8.22
C SER A 139 -3.78 -12.43 7.06
N GLY A 140 -2.48 -12.05 7.11
CA GLY A 140 -1.45 -12.43 6.16
C GLY A 140 -1.32 -13.95 5.96
N VAL A 141 -1.06 -14.67 7.06
CA VAL A 141 -0.92 -16.13 7.04
C VAL A 141 -2.20 -16.80 6.55
N TYR A 142 -3.36 -16.32 7.01
CA TYR A 142 -4.65 -16.91 6.65
C TYR A 142 -4.98 -16.77 5.17
N TYR A 143 -4.83 -15.57 4.57
CA TYR A 143 -5.19 -15.40 3.17
C TYR A 143 -4.28 -16.24 2.26
N VAL A 144 -2.97 -16.30 2.54
CA VAL A 144 -2.02 -17.11 1.77
C VAL A 144 -2.39 -18.59 1.83
N ASP A 145 -2.68 -19.12 3.01
CA ASP A 145 -3.08 -20.52 3.17
C ASP A 145 -4.41 -20.82 2.46
N ALA A 146 -5.40 -19.92 2.57
CA ALA A 146 -6.71 -20.06 1.92
C ALA A 146 -6.58 -20.11 0.39
N PHE A 147 -5.85 -19.16 -0.22
CA PHE A 147 -5.65 -19.15 -1.67
C PHE A 147 -4.81 -20.33 -2.15
N ASN A 148 -3.77 -20.72 -1.40
CA ASN A 148 -2.91 -21.83 -1.80
C ASN A 148 -3.66 -23.17 -1.76
N ARG A 149 -4.47 -23.42 -0.71
CA ARG A 149 -5.35 -24.60 -0.64
C ARG A 149 -6.37 -24.63 -1.77
N LEU A 150 -6.96 -23.48 -2.09
CA LEU A 150 -7.93 -23.37 -3.18
C LEU A 150 -7.28 -23.65 -4.55
N ALA A 151 -6.11 -23.08 -4.81
CA ALA A 151 -5.37 -23.28 -6.05
C ALA A 151 -4.99 -24.75 -6.27
N LEU A 152 -4.53 -25.44 -5.22
CA LEU A 152 -4.22 -26.87 -5.27
C LEU A 152 -5.47 -27.71 -5.58
N LYS A 153 -6.57 -27.48 -4.88
CA LYS A 153 -7.83 -28.19 -5.12
C LYS A 153 -8.34 -27.97 -6.54
N LEU A 154 -8.30 -26.73 -7.01
CA LEU A 154 -8.74 -26.35 -8.35
C LEU A 154 -7.89 -27.06 -9.42
N THR A 155 -6.57 -27.05 -9.25
CA THR A 155 -5.63 -27.75 -10.15
C THR A 155 -5.86 -29.26 -10.16
N VAL A 156 -6.06 -29.89 -9.00
CA VAL A 156 -6.30 -31.34 -8.91
C VAL A 156 -7.62 -31.72 -9.58
N ARG A 157 -8.68 -30.92 -9.41
CA ARG A 157 -9.97 -31.15 -10.08
C ARG A 157 -9.85 -31.04 -11.60
N MET A 158 -9.16 -30.03 -12.10
CA MET A 158 -8.91 -29.89 -13.54
C MET A 158 -8.14 -31.08 -14.10
N ARG A 159 -7.11 -31.56 -13.40
CA ARG A 159 -6.32 -32.74 -13.83
C ARG A 159 -7.12 -34.04 -13.81
N ARG A 160 -8.10 -34.16 -12.92
CA ARG A 160 -8.96 -35.34 -12.79
C ARG A 160 -10.17 -35.32 -13.72
N ASP A 161 -10.54 -34.19 -14.32
CA ASP A 161 -11.65 -34.10 -15.27
C ASP A 161 -11.29 -34.79 -16.60
N PRO A 162 -11.92 -35.94 -16.94
CA PRO A 162 -11.59 -36.68 -18.15
C PRO A 162 -11.99 -35.94 -19.44
N ARG A 163 -12.85 -34.91 -19.37
CA ARG A 163 -13.26 -34.11 -20.53
C ARG A 163 -12.16 -33.19 -21.06
N SER A 164 -11.09 -32.97 -20.28
CA SER A 164 -9.90 -32.22 -20.70
C SER A 164 -8.94 -33.03 -21.59
N ARG A 165 -9.07 -34.36 -21.64
CA ARG A 165 -8.22 -35.25 -22.45
C ARG A 165 -8.77 -35.55 -23.85
N LEU A 166 -9.96 -35.06 -24.17
CA LEU A 166 -10.72 -35.38 -25.40
C LEU A 166 -10.83 -34.21 -26.38
N ARG A 167 -10.02 -33.15 -26.21
CA ARG A 167 -9.90 -32.03 -27.15
C ARG A 167 -8.45 -31.76 -27.48
#